data_AF-A0A1G4QVK8-F1
#
_entry.id   AF-A0A1G4QVK8-F1
#
_cell.length_a   1.000
_cell.length_b   1.000
_cell.length_c   1.000
_cell.angle_alpha   90.00
_cell.angle_beta   90.00
_cell.angle_gamma   90.00
#
_symmetry.space_group_name_H-M   'P 1'
#
loop_
_entity.id
_entity.type
_entity.pdbx_description
1 polymer ?
#
loop_
_entity_poly.entity_id
_entity_poly.type
_entity_poly.pdbx_seq_one_letter_code
_entity_poly.pdbx_strand_id
1 'polypeptide(L)'
;MLEWLRAHPFVTWIIIFVLITYVYNKVFKTRKLPILKDAIIYLMLALGSGMLLFFQLAGLPIVLSLTIAVVLMLMVRIRYYVQDRENRKS
;
A
#
# COMPACT_ATOMS: atom_id res chain seq x y z
N MET A 1 0.54 22.81 -2.34
CA MET A 1 0.98 21.68 -1.46
C MET A 1 1.35 20.42 -2.26
N LEU A 2 0.60 20.01 -3.28
CA LEU A 2 0.95 18.88 -4.17
C LEU A 2 2.04 19.20 -5.21
N GLU A 3 2.28 20.47 -5.48
CA GLU A 3 3.21 20.94 -6.52
C GLU A 3 4.68 20.70 -6.15
N TRP A 4 5.03 20.72 -4.86
CA TRP A 4 6.38 20.39 -4.40
C TRP A 4 6.70 18.89 -4.57
N LEU A 5 5.70 18.02 -4.36
CA LEU A 5 5.80 16.58 -4.68
C LEU A 5 5.97 16.35 -6.19
N ARG A 6 5.26 17.13 -7.01
CA ARG A 6 5.39 17.08 -8.48
C ARG A 6 6.78 17.55 -8.94
N ALA A 7 7.36 18.54 -8.25
CA ALA A 7 8.69 19.06 -8.55
C ALA A 7 9.84 18.11 -8.18
N HIS A 8 9.63 17.18 -7.24
CA HIS A 8 10.63 16.17 -6.82
C HIS A 8 10.12 14.74 -7.10
N PRO A 9 10.14 14.29 -8.38
CA PRO A 9 9.63 12.98 -8.79
C PRO A 9 10.33 11.81 -8.08
N PHE A 10 11.62 11.94 -7.74
CA PHE A 10 12.38 10.92 -7.00
C PHE A 10 11.86 10.69 -5.57
N VAL A 11 11.55 11.76 -4.84
CA VAL A 11 11.05 11.67 -3.46
C VAL A 11 9.67 11.03 -3.45
N THR A 12 8.82 11.42 -4.40
CA THR A 12 7.49 10.81 -4.50
C THR A 12 7.57 9.34 -4.91
N TRP A 13 8.53 8.97 -5.76
CA TRP A 13 8.75 7.57 -6.10
C TRP A 13 9.08 6.73 -4.88
N ILE A 14 10.01 7.19 -4.03
CA ILE A 14 10.38 6.50 -2.79
C ILE A 14 9.15 6.37 -1.87
N ILE A 15 8.38 7.45 -1.70
CA ILE A 15 7.18 7.45 -0.86
C ILE A 15 6.14 6.46 -1.37
N ILE A 16 5.84 6.45 -2.68
CA ILE A 16 4.89 5.51 -3.29
C ILE A 16 5.41 4.09 -3.16
N PHE A 17 6.70 3.87 -3.39
CA PHE A 17 7.32 2.56 -3.27
C PHE A 17 7.24 2.02 -1.83
N VAL A 18 7.50 2.87 -0.83
CA VAL A 18 7.34 2.52 0.59
C VAL A 18 5.87 2.27 0.94
N LEU A 19 4.95 3.14 0.51
CA LEU A 19 3.51 3.00 0.76
C LEU A 19 2.95 1.72 0.12
N ILE A 20 3.27 1.43 -1.14
CA ILE A 20 2.77 0.25 -1.83
C ILE A 20 3.36 -1.03 -1.23
N THR A 21 4.65 -1.00 -0.85
CA THR A 21 5.29 -2.11 -0.12
C THR A 21 4.62 -2.32 1.24
N TYR A 22 4.32 -1.23 1.95
CA TYR A 22 3.63 -1.28 3.24
C TYR A 22 2.21 -1.83 3.10
N VAL A 23 1.41 -1.30 2.17
CA VAL A 23 0.08 -1.82 1.82
C VAL A 23 0.18 -3.30 1.49
N TYR A 24 1.07 -3.69 0.61
CA TYR A 24 1.22 -5.08 0.25
C TYR A 24 1.52 -5.98 1.46
N ASN A 25 2.49 -5.57 2.29
CA ASN A 25 2.90 -6.31 3.47
C ASN A 25 1.81 -6.36 4.56
N LYS A 26 0.94 -5.36 4.66
CA LYS A 26 -0.13 -5.32 5.67
C LYS A 26 -1.45 -5.95 5.21
N VAL A 27 -1.73 -5.90 3.91
CA VAL A 27 -3.05 -6.14 3.32
C VAL A 27 -3.08 -7.45 2.55
N PHE A 28 -2.10 -7.63 1.67
CA PHE A 28 -2.03 -8.80 0.82
C PHE A 28 -1.24 -9.93 1.49
N LYS A 29 -0.26 -9.61 2.35
CA LYS A 29 0.45 -10.60 3.16
C LYS A 29 -0.39 -11.01 4.38
N THR A 30 -1.49 -11.69 4.11
CA THR A 30 -2.35 -12.32 5.12
C THR A 30 -1.82 -13.66 5.62
N ARG A 31 -0.91 -14.31 4.87
CA ARG A 31 -0.31 -15.61 5.20
C ARG A 31 1.21 -15.55 4.99
N LYS A 32 1.99 -16.30 5.80
CA LYS A 32 3.42 -16.50 5.54
C LYS A 32 3.58 -17.25 4.21
N LEU A 33 3.87 -16.53 3.13
CA LEU A 33 4.19 -17.15 1.85
C LEU A 33 5.63 -17.66 1.86
N PRO A 34 5.92 -18.79 1.18
CA PRO A 34 7.28 -19.26 0.97
C PRO A 34 8.09 -18.20 0.20
N ILE A 35 9.37 -18.07 0.55
CA ILE A 35 10.29 -17.00 0.14
C ILE A 35 10.28 -16.77 -1.37
N LEU A 36 10.16 -17.84 -2.16
CA LEU A 36 10.13 -17.81 -3.62
C LEU A 36 8.90 -17.07 -4.19
N LYS A 37 7.73 -17.20 -3.55
CA LYS A 37 6.51 -16.50 -3.96
C LYS A 37 6.55 -15.03 -3.54
N ASP A 38 7.15 -14.72 -2.39
CA ASP A 38 7.35 -13.34 -1.93
C ASP A 38 8.19 -12.55 -2.94
N ALA A 39 9.26 -13.17 -3.49
CA ALA A 39 10.12 -12.55 -4.50
C ALA A 39 9.40 -12.23 -5.82
N ILE A 40 8.56 -13.15 -6.33
CA ILE A 40 7.76 -12.92 -7.55
C ILE A 40 6.80 -11.75 -7.35
N ILE A 41 6.19 -11.66 -6.16
CA ILE A 41 5.24 -10.59 -5.89
C ILE A 41 5.96 -9.25 -5.70
N TYR A 42 7.15 -9.26 -5.10
CA TYR A 42 8.01 -8.08 -5.06
C TYR A 42 8.40 -7.59 -6.47
N LEU A 43 8.64 -8.52 -7.40
CA LEU A 43 8.91 -8.20 -8.80
C LEU A 43 7.68 -7.58 -9.50
N MET A 44 6.49 -8.14 -9.28
CA MET A 44 5.23 -7.57 -9.78
C MET A 44 4.91 -6.21 -9.15
N LEU A 45 5.22 -6.00 -7.87
CA LEU A 45 5.10 -4.70 -7.19
C LEU A 45 6.07 -3.67 -7.76
N ALA A 46 7.31 -4.08 -8.04
CA ALA A 46 8.29 -3.21 -8.68
C ALA A 46 7.77 -2.75 -10.06
N LEU A 47 7.25 -3.68 -10.87
CA LEU A 47 6.61 -3.37 -12.16
C LEU A 47 5.36 -2.48 -12.01
N GLY A 48 4.46 -2.80 -11.08
CA GLY A 48 3.26 -2.01 -10.82
C GLY A 48 3.56 -0.61 -10.29
N SER A 49 4.61 -0.46 -9.48
CA SER A 49 5.10 0.84 -8.99
C SER A 49 5.63 1.72 -10.14
N GLY A 50 6.21 1.08 -11.17
CA GLY A 50 6.60 1.76 -12.41
C GLY A 50 5.39 2.29 -13.21
N MET A 51 4.29 1.53 -13.26
CA MET A 51 3.03 2.02 -13.87
C MET A 51 2.41 3.18 -13.06
N LEU A 52 2.49 3.12 -11.73
CA LEU A 52 1.98 4.17 -10.83
C LEU A 52 2.78 5.48 -10.94
N LEU A 53 4.08 5.42 -11.23
CA LEU A 53 4.88 6.58 -11.60
C LEU A 53 4.33 7.29 -12.83
N PHE A 54 3.96 6.53 -13.85
CA PHE A 54 3.37 7.07 -15.07
C PHE A 54 2.04 7.78 -14.79
N PHE A 55 1.22 7.23 -13.88
CA PHE A 55 0.00 7.87 -13.42
C PHE A 55 0.23 9.19 -12.67
N GLN A 56 1.35 9.30 -11.94
CA GLN A 56 1.74 10.56 -11.31
C GLN A 56 2.19 11.60 -12.35
N LEU A 57 2.92 11.20 -13.39
CA LEU A 57 3.21 12.07 -14.53
C LEU A 57 1.93 12.51 -15.26
N ALA A 58 0.92 11.65 -15.32
CA ALA A 58 -0.40 11.97 -15.88
C ALA A 58 -1.25 12.91 -14.99
N GLY A 59 -0.74 13.34 -13.83
CA GLY A 59 -1.39 14.32 -12.95
C GLY A 59 -2.30 13.73 -11.88
N LEU A 60 -2.38 12.39 -11.74
CA LEU A 60 -3.21 11.77 -10.72
C LEU A 60 -2.50 11.74 -9.34
N PRO A 61 -3.21 12.09 -8.24
CA PRO A 61 -2.68 12.03 -6.89
C PRO A 61 -2.69 10.58 -6.34
N ILE A 62 -1.82 9.71 -6.87
CA ILE A 62 -1.69 8.30 -6.45
C ILE A 62 -1.41 8.15 -4.95
N VAL A 63 -0.57 9.03 -4.37
CA VAL A 63 -0.25 9.01 -2.94
C VAL A 63 -1.51 9.11 -2.08
N LEU A 64 -2.45 10.00 -2.44
CA LEU A 64 -3.74 10.12 -1.76
C LEU A 64 -4.57 8.85 -1.93
N SER A 65 -4.61 8.29 -3.13
CA SER A 65 -5.35 7.05 -3.41
C SER A 65 -4.85 5.86 -2.59
N LEU A 66 -3.52 5.70 -2.48
CA LEU A 66 -2.89 4.68 -1.63
C LEU A 66 -3.13 4.96 -0.14
N THR A 67 -3.07 6.22 0.27
CA THR A 67 -3.34 6.61 1.66
C THR A 67 -4.76 6.24 2.08
N ILE A 68 -5.76 6.52 1.23
CA ILE A 68 -7.16 6.12 1.50
C ILE A 68 -7.28 4.59 1.58
N ALA A 69 -6.62 3.85 0.68
CA ALA A 69 -6.61 2.40 0.75
C ALA A 69 -6.02 1.87 2.07
N VAL A 70 -4.91 2.44 2.56
CA VAL A 70 -4.32 2.11 3.88
C VAL A 70 -5.29 2.40 5.02
N VAL A 71 -5.97 3.55 4.99
CA VAL A 71 -6.93 3.93 6.04
C VAL A 71 -8.10 2.96 6.09
N LEU A 72 -8.67 2.60 4.94
CA LEU A 72 -9.77 1.61 4.86
C LEU A 72 -9.35 0.25 5.42
N MET A 73 -8.17 -0.22 5.03
CA MET A 73 -7.53 -1.41 5.57
C MET A 73 -7.40 -1.40 7.09
N LEU A 74 -6.90 -0.30 7.66
CA LEU A 74 -6.74 -0.13 9.11
C LEU A 74 -8.11 -0.18 9.80
N MET A 75 -9.12 0.49 9.25
CA MET A 75 -10.48 0.47 9.77
C MET A 75 -11.06 -0.95 9.79
N VAL A 76 -10.94 -1.71 8.70
CA VAL A 76 -11.42 -3.11 8.62
C VAL A 76 -10.70 -4.00 9.63
N ARG A 77 -9.39 -3.81 9.82
CA ARG A 77 -8.61 -4.61 10.76
C ARG A 77 -8.96 -4.32 12.22
N ILE A 78 -9.21 -3.05 12.55
CA ILE A 78 -9.71 -2.66 13.87
C ILE A 78 -11.07 -3.31 14.12
N ARG A 79 -11.99 -3.25 13.14
CA ARG A 79 -13.31 -3.88 13.24
C ARG A 79 -13.20 -5.39 13.50
N TYR A 80 -12.35 -6.10 12.75
CA TYR A 80 -12.10 -7.53 12.96
C TYR A 80 -11.51 -7.83 14.34
N TYR A 81 -10.58 -7.01 14.82
CA TYR A 81 -9.96 -7.20 16.14
C TYR A 81 -10.97 -7.00 17.28
N VAL A 82 -11.84 -5.99 17.17
CA VAL A 82 -12.93 -5.75 18.13
C VAL A 82 -13.92 -6.93 18.12
N GLN A 83 -14.28 -7.43 16.93
CA GLN A 83 -15.25 -8.53 16.78
C GLN A 83 -14.73 -9.90 17.28
N ASP A 84 -13.42 -10.19 17.16
CA ASP A 84 -12.79 -11.38 17.78
C ASP A 84 -12.83 -11.31 19.31
N ARG A 85 -12.66 -10.11 19.88
CA ARG A 85 -12.66 -9.89 21.32
C ARG A 85 -14.06 -9.99 21.92
N GLU A 86 -15.09 -9.59 21.17
CA GLU A 86 -16.49 -9.65 21.60
C GLU A 86 -17.00 -11.10 21.63
N ASN A 87 -16.64 -11.94 20.64
CA ASN A 87 -17.04 -13.35 20.59
C ASN A 87 -16.38 -14.25 21.66
N ARG A 88 -15.23 -13.86 22.23
CA ARG A 88 -14.59 -14.63 23.32
C ARG A 88 -15.17 -14.37 24.71
N LYS A 89 -16.09 -13.42 24.84
CA LYS A 89 -16.73 -13.06 26.12
C LYS A 89 -18.13 -13.64 26.31
N SER A 90 -18.67 -14.36 25.31
CA SER A 90 -19.97 -15.03 25.40
C SER A 90 -19.83 -16.53 25.60
#